data_AF-A0A2G1VQR5-F1
#
_entry.id   AF-A0A2G1VQR5-F1
#
_cell.length_a   1.000
_cell.length_b   1.000
_cell.length_c   1.000
_cell.angle_alpha   90.00
_cell.angle_beta   90.00
_cell.angle_gamma   90.00
#
_symmetry.space_group_name_H-M   'P 1'
#
loop_
_entity.id
_entity.type
_entity.pdbx_description
1 polymer ?
#
loop_
_entity_poly.entity_id
_entity_poly.type
_entity_poly.pdbx_seq_one_letter_code
_entity_poly.pdbx_strand_id
1 'polypeptide(L)'
;MNTNDKHIPKDFKLPEDYFQQFEERLYTELKFQKLYPDNQDGFRVPDGYFDQVETSILSKTTKEPKVISLNYKKFAAAVATIAALFALLFYTVKPNANEAGFEGLSLSSLENYLIEQDRIQDFFSDEELNTIEANTSFFNEDHLSDEVILEYVDQDVIEYALNTDD
;
A
#
# COMPACT_ATOMS: atom_id res chain seq x y z
N MET A 1 -52.16 41.29 -10.17
CA MET A 1 -51.15 42.33 -9.83
C MET A 1 -50.67 42.06 -8.41
N ASN A 2 -49.39 41.79 -8.20
CA ASN A 2 -48.79 41.70 -6.88
C ASN A 2 -47.44 42.45 -6.90
N THR A 3 -47.39 43.56 -6.16
CA THR A 3 -46.24 44.46 -6.05
C THR A 3 -45.50 44.15 -4.74
N ASN A 4 -44.56 43.22 -4.79
CA ASN A 4 -43.65 42.94 -3.68
C ASN A 4 -42.34 43.71 -3.90
N ASP A 5 -42.34 45.00 -3.58
CA ASP A 5 -41.12 45.82 -3.53
C ASP A 5 -40.29 45.41 -2.30
N LYS A 6 -39.37 44.47 -2.52
CA LYS A 6 -38.50 43.91 -1.48
C LYS A 6 -37.24 44.79 -1.37
N HIS A 7 -37.18 45.57 -0.29
CA HIS A 7 -35.99 46.16 0.33
C HIS A 7 -34.74 46.32 -0.57
N ILE A 8 -34.62 47.47 -1.24
CA ILE A 8 -33.32 47.91 -1.77
C ILE A 8 -32.49 48.38 -0.55
N PRO A 9 -31.37 47.72 -0.20
CA PRO A 9 -30.55 48.13 0.93
C PRO A 9 -30.03 49.56 0.71
N LYS A 10 -30.28 50.45 1.67
CA LYS A 10 -29.99 51.90 1.61
C LYS A 10 -28.49 52.23 1.57
N ASP A 11 -27.61 51.24 1.69
CA ASP A 11 -26.18 51.42 1.87
C ASP A 11 -25.34 50.96 0.66
N PHE A 12 -25.94 50.73 -0.51
CA PHE A 12 -25.19 50.48 -1.73
C PHE A 12 -24.56 51.78 -2.26
N LYS A 13 -23.36 52.11 -1.78
CA LYS A 13 -22.56 53.21 -2.29
C LYS A 13 -21.62 52.68 -3.37
N LEU A 14 -21.71 53.25 -4.56
CA LEU A 14 -20.78 52.95 -5.63
C LEU A 14 -19.38 53.48 -5.28
N PRO A 15 -18.31 52.80 -5.70
CA PRO A 15 -16.96 53.33 -5.60
C PRO A 15 -16.87 54.72 -6.23
N GLU A 16 -16.02 55.56 -5.65
CA GLU A 16 -15.64 56.83 -6.28
C GLU A 16 -15.15 56.54 -7.71
N ASP A 17 -15.59 57.37 -8.66
CA ASP A 17 -15.28 57.25 -10.09
C ASP A 17 -15.73 55.95 -10.79
N TYR A 18 -16.65 55.17 -10.18
CA TYR A 18 -17.17 53.94 -10.79
C TYR A 18 -17.66 54.16 -12.23
N PHE A 19 -18.51 55.16 -12.44
CA PHE A 19 -19.06 55.47 -13.77
C PHE A 19 -18.03 56.10 -14.70
N GLN A 20 -17.10 56.90 -14.16
CA GLN A 20 -16.03 57.52 -14.94
C GLN A 20 -15.08 56.47 -15.52
N GLN A 21 -14.75 55.43 -14.75
CA GLN A 21 -13.89 54.33 -15.20
C GLN A 21 -14.68 53.22 -15.93
N PHE A 22 -16.01 53.16 -15.76
CA PHE A 22 -16.84 52.14 -16.41
C PHE A 22 -16.75 52.21 -17.92
N GLU A 23 -16.83 53.41 -18.50
CA GLU A 23 -16.77 53.61 -19.94
C GLU A 23 -15.42 53.14 -20.50
N GLU A 24 -14.31 53.50 -19.85
CA GLU A 24 -12.96 53.08 -20.26
C GLU A 24 -12.78 51.56 -20.20
N ARG A 25 -13.23 50.92 -19.10
CA ARG A 25 -13.21 49.46 -18.95
C ARG A 25 -14.05 48.76 -20.01
N LEU A 26 -15.27 49.27 -20.26
CA LEU A 26 -16.18 48.72 -21.27
C LEU A 26 -15.56 48.82 -22.67
N TYR A 27 -14.99 49.97 -23.05
CA TYR A 27 -14.33 50.11 -24.34
C TYR A 27 -13.10 49.23 -24.47
N THR A 28 -12.35 49.06 -23.38
CA THR A 28 -11.19 48.17 -23.33
C THR A 28 -11.61 46.72 -23.55
N GLU A 29 -12.63 46.25 -22.84
CA GLU A 29 -13.18 44.90 -23.00
C GLU A 29 -13.75 44.66 -24.40
N LEU A 30 -14.51 45.62 -24.94
CA LEU A 30 -15.03 45.54 -26.31
C LEU A 30 -13.91 45.53 -27.36
N LYS A 31 -12.80 46.21 -27.12
CA LYS A 31 -11.61 46.15 -27.98
C LYS A 31 -10.94 44.78 -27.86
N PHE A 32 -10.75 44.27 -26.65
CA PHE A 32 -10.20 42.92 -26.43
C PHE A 32 -11.04 41.85 -27.12
N GLN A 33 -12.36 41.87 -26.95
CA GLN A 33 -13.27 40.93 -27.61
C GLN A 33 -13.26 41.06 -29.15
N LYS A 34 -13.09 42.28 -29.70
CA LYS A 34 -12.94 42.46 -31.15
C LYS A 34 -11.60 41.96 -31.69
N LEU A 35 -10.54 42.07 -30.89
CA LEU A 35 -9.19 41.63 -31.26
C LEU A 35 -9.03 40.10 -31.08
N TYR A 36 -9.74 39.52 -30.11
CA TYR A 36 -9.74 38.11 -29.76
C TYR A 36 -11.19 37.60 -29.76
N PRO A 37 -11.82 37.44 -30.95
CA PRO A 37 -13.23 37.08 -31.08
C PRO A 37 -13.54 35.66 -30.63
N ASP A 38 -12.54 34.78 -30.71
CA ASP A 38 -12.60 33.46 -30.13
C ASP A 38 -12.02 33.56 -28.72
N ASN A 39 -12.82 33.30 -27.69
CA ASN A 39 -12.38 33.06 -26.32
C ASN A 39 -11.51 31.77 -26.25
N GLN A 40 -10.37 31.74 -26.95
CA GLN A 40 -9.43 30.63 -26.96
C GLN A 40 -8.55 30.62 -25.71
N ASP A 41 -8.80 31.51 -24.75
CA ASP A 41 -8.05 31.66 -23.50
C ASP A 41 -8.39 30.57 -22.46
N GLY A 42 -8.63 29.34 -22.93
CA GLY A 42 -8.85 28.17 -22.11
C GLY A 42 -7.94 27.03 -22.56
N PHE A 43 -7.61 26.12 -21.64
CA PHE A 43 -6.94 24.87 -21.99
C PHE A 43 -7.87 24.04 -22.89
N ARG A 44 -7.61 24.08 -24.19
CA ARG A 44 -8.26 23.20 -25.16
C ARG A 44 -7.50 21.88 -25.21
N VAL A 45 -8.21 20.79 -24.97
CA VAL A 45 -7.66 19.46 -25.22
C VAL A 45 -7.53 19.26 -26.74
N PRO A 46 -6.49 18.56 -27.21
CA PRO A 46 -6.40 18.18 -28.62
C PRO A 46 -7.61 17.35 -29.07
N ASP A 47 -7.95 17.45 -30.35
CA ASP A 47 -9.00 16.64 -30.95
C ASP A 47 -8.74 15.15 -30.72
N GLY A 48 -9.74 14.43 -30.21
CA GLY A 48 -9.65 12.99 -29.93
C GLY A 48 -8.84 12.60 -28.70
N TYR A 49 -8.47 13.53 -27.81
CA TYR A 49 -7.75 13.22 -26.56
C TYR A 49 -8.45 12.13 -25.73
N PHE A 50 -9.77 12.27 -25.54
CA PHE A 50 -10.54 11.32 -24.73
C PHE A 50 -10.70 9.95 -25.41
N ASP A 51 -10.73 9.89 -26.74
CA ASP A 51 -10.78 8.61 -27.48
C ASP A 51 -9.43 7.86 -27.39
N GLN A 52 -8.32 8.62 -27.42
CA GLN A 52 -6.97 8.06 -27.34
C GLN A 52 -6.59 7.62 -25.94
N VAL A 53 -7.00 8.36 -24.90
CA VAL A 53 -6.63 8.04 -23.52
C VAL A 53 -7.30 6.75 -23.05
N GLU A 54 -8.56 6.52 -23.41
CA GLU A 54 -9.29 5.28 -23.11
C GLU A 54 -8.55 4.06 -23.72
N THR A 55 -8.25 4.14 -25.01
CA THR A 55 -7.50 3.09 -25.72
C THR A 55 -6.11 2.87 -25.11
N SER A 56 -5.44 3.94 -24.70
CA SER A 56 -4.11 3.87 -24.08
C SER A 56 -4.13 3.19 -22.72
N ILE A 57 -5.15 3.44 -21.91
CA ILE A 57 -5.31 2.83 -20.58
C ILE A 57 -5.61 1.33 -20.72
N LEU A 58 -6.56 0.96 -21.59
CA LEU A 58 -6.93 -0.44 -21.81
C LEU A 58 -5.76 -1.25 -22.39
N SER A 59 -5.01 -0.71 -23.36
CA SER A 59 -3.84 -1.40 -23.91
C SER A 59 -2.73 -1.68 -22.89
N LYS A 60 -2.64 -0.88 -21.83
CA LYS A 60 -1.65 -1.05 -20.75
C LYS A 60 -2.14 -1.98 -19.65
N THR A 61 -3.45 -2.14 -19.48
CA THR A 61 -4.06 -2.84 -18.33
C THR A 61 -4.58 -4.23 -18.70
N THR A 62 -4.99 -4.46 -19.95
CA THR A 62 -5.59 -5.74 -20.40
C THR A 62 -4.56 -6.76 -20.93
N LYS A 63 -3.26 -6.61 -20.60
CA LYS A 63 -2.30 -7.66 -20.94
C LYS A 63 -2.57 -8.89 -20.07
N GLU A 64 -3.30 -9.85 -20.62
CA GLU A 64 -3.41 -11.16 -20.03
C GLU A 64 -2.00 -11.77 -19.84
N PRO A 65 -1.69 -12.30 -18.65
CA PRO A 65 -0.38 -12.89 -18.42
C PRO A 65 -0.15 -14.03 -19.40
N LYS A 66 1.06 -14.11 -19.97
CA LYS A 66 1.44 -15.19 -20.90
C LYS A 66 1.42 -16.52 -20.16
N VAL A 67 0.29 -17.22 -20.19
CA VAL A 67 0.15 -18.56 -19.62
C VAL A 67 0.93 -19.54 -20.50
N ILE A 68 2.02 -20.08 -19.97
CA ILE A 68 2.75 -21.18 -20.61
C ILE A 68 2.10 -22.50 -20.18
N SER A 69 1.60 -23.28 -21.13
CA SER A 69 1.05 -24.60 -20.83
C SER A 69 2.19 -25.59 -20.52
N LEU A 70 2.24 -26.13 -19.30
CA LEU A 70 3.27 -27.07 -18.87
C LEU A 70 2.90 -28.50 -19.25
N ASN A 71 3.67 -29.12 -20.16
CA ASN A 71 3.46 -30.52 -20.54
C ASN A 71 4.23 -31.48 -19.61
N TYR A 72 3.60 -31.81 -18.48
CA TYR A 72 4.16 -32.65 -17.41
C TYR A 72 4.52 -34.08 -17.85
N LYS A 73 4.03 -34.57 -19.00
CA LYS A 73 4.29 -35.94 -19.47
C LYS A 73 5.78 -36.21 -19.70
N LYS A 74 6.55 -35.19 -20.11
CA LYS A 74 8.01 -35.30 -20.30
C LYS A 74 8.76 -35.38 -18.97
N PHE A 75 8.25 -34.73 -17.92
CA PHE A 75 8.83 -34.75 -16.58
C PHE A 75 8.40 -35.99 -15.79
N ALA A 76 7.18 -36.48 -16.00
CA ALA A 76 6.64 -37.66 -15.33
C ALA A 76 7.50 -38.92 -15.54
N ALA A 77 8.04 -39.11 -16.75
CA ALA A 77 8.94 -40.23 -17.02
C ALA A 77 10.25 -40.13 -16.23
N ALA A 78 10.83 -38.92 -16.12
CA ALA A 78 12.04 -38.69 -15.34
C ALA A 78 11.82 -38.82 -13.84
N VAL A 79 10.67 -38.36 -13.32
CA VAL A 79 10.31 -38.54 -11.91
C VAL A 79 10.07 -40.02 -11.59
N ALA A 80 9.43 -40.76 -12.48
CA ALA A 80 9.15 -42.19 -12.28
C ALA A 80 10.44 -43.02 -12.19
N THR A 81 11.45 -42.72 -13.01
CA THR A 81 12.75 -43.42 -12.94
C THR A 81 13.50 -43.11 -11.65
N ILE A 82 13.53 -41.83 -11.24
CA ILE A 82 14.15 -41.42 -9.98
C ILE A 82 13.44 -42.08 -8.78
N ALA A 83 12.10 -42.06 -8.76
CA ALA A 83 11.30 -42.68 -7.71
C ALA A 83 11.52 -44.20 -7.63
N ALA A 84 11.63 -44.89 -8.78
CA ALA A 84 11.91 -46.32 -8.81
C ALA A 84 13.29 -46.66 -8.23
N LEU A 85 14.30 -45.83 -8.49
CA LEU A 85 15.63 -45.99 -7.89
C LEU A 85 15.61 -45.81 -6.37
N PHE A 86 14.89 -44.79 -5.88
CA PHE A 86 14.71 -44.60 -4.43
C PHE A 86 13.93 -45.73 -3.79
N ALA A 87 12.88 -46.24 -4.43
CA ALA A 87 12.13 -47.39 -3.93
C ALA A 87 12.99 -48.65 -3.87
N LEU A 88 13.84 -48.90 -4.88
CA LEU A 88 14.77 -50.01 -4.90
C LEU A 88 15.87 -49.87 -3.82
N LEU A 89 16.38 -48.66 -3.62
CA LEU A 89 17.32 -48.34 -2.56
C LEU A 89 16.68 -48.61 -1.19
N PHE A 90 15.47 -48.11 -0.94
CA PHE A 90 14.76 -48.28 0.32
C PHE A 90 14.41 -49.75 0.61
N TYR A 91 13.98 -50.49 -0.42
CA TYR A 91 13.72 -51.93 -0.34
C TYR A 91 14.99 -52.72 0.04
N THR A 92 16.14 -52.31 -0.48
CA THR A 92 17.43 -52.98 -0.22
C THR A 92 18.01 -52.60 1.14
N VAL A 93 17.93 -51.33 1.52
CA VAL A 93 18.63 -50.79 2.69
C VAL A 93 17.85 -51.03 3.99
N LYS A 94 16.53 -51.30 3.95
CA LYS A 94 15.64 -51.53 5.12
C LYS A 94 16.06 -50.68 6.33
N PRO A 95 15.81 -49.36 6.32
CA PRO A 95 16.25 -48.51 7.40
C PRO A 95 15.58 -48.91 8.71
N ASN A 96 16.39 -49.28 9.71
CA ASN A 96 15.93 -49.47 11.07
C ASN A 96 15.56 -48.09 11.63
N ALA A 97 14.27 -47.88 11.92
CA ALA A 97 13.79 -46.69 12.58
C ALA A 97 14.17 -46.76 14.07
N ASN A 98 15.40 -46.38 14.40
CA ASN A 98 15.71 -45.93 15.75
C ASN A 98 15.34 -44.44 15.78
N GLU A 99 14.34 -44.09 16.57
CA GLU A 99 13.79 -42.73 16.71
C GLU A 99 14.90 -41.75 17.15
N ALA A 100 15.48 -41.02 16.20
CA ALA A 100 16.29 -39.84 16.47
C ALA A 100 15.35 -38.64 16.66
N GLY A 101 14.60 -38.65 17.76
CA GLY A 101 13.75 -37.53 18.18
C GLY A 101 14.54 -36.46 18.94
N PHE A 102 13.92 -35.29 19.10
CA PHE A 102 14.43 -34.18 19.92
C PHE A 102 14.58 -34.50 21.41
N GLU A 103 14.16 -35.69 21.84
CA GLU A 103 14.27 -36.19 23.21
C GLU A 103 15.72 -36.25 23.72
N GLY A 104 16.70 -36.28 22.82
CA GLY A 104 18.13 -36.22 23.16
C GLY A 104 18.71 -34.80 23.30
N LEU A 105 17.96 -33.74 23.02
CA LEU A 105 18.46 -32.38 23.13
C LEU A 105 18.29 -31.86 24.55
N SER A 106 19.39 -31.86 25.31
CA SER A 106 19.44 -31.19 26.61
C SER A 106 19.75 -29.70 26.45
N LEU A 107 19.22 -28.86 27.34
CA LEU A 107 19.53 -27.44 27.40
C LEU A 107 21.04 -27.20 27.49
N SER A 108 21.76 -28.03 28.25
CA SER A 108 23.22 -27.96 28.37
C SER A 108 23.95 -28.26 27.07
N SER A 109 23.39 -29.11 26.20
CA SER A 109 23.95 -29.36 24.87
C SER A 109 23.74 -28.17 23.93
N LEU A 110 22.59 -27.49 24.04
CA LEU A 110 22.30 -26.29 23.28
C LEU A 110 23.19 -25.11 23.74
N GLU A 111 23.31 -24.92 25.05
CA GLU A 111 24.13 -23.87 25.66
C GLU A 111 25.60 -24.01 25.28
N ASN A 112 26.16 -25.22 25.39
CA ASN A 112 27.54 -25.47 24.93
C ASN A 112 27.72 -25.20 23.44
N TYR A 113 26.74 -25.52 22.60
CA TYR A 113 26.81 -25.24 21.16
C TYR A 113 26.82 -23.73 20.88
N LEU A 114 26.01 -22.93 21.57
CA LEU A 114 26.00 -21.48 21.40
C LEU A 114 27.28 -20.81 21.95
N ILE A 115 27.80 -21.29 23.08
CA ILE A 115 29.03 -20.78 23.70
C ILE A 115 30.24 -21.15 22.86
N GLU A 116 30.35 -22.39 22.41
CA GLU A 116 31.50 -22.86 21.63
C GLU A 116 31.56 -22.21 20.25
N GLN A 117 30.42 -21.80 19.71
CA GLN A 117 30.39 -21.03 18.47
C GLN A 117 30.64 -19.54 18.69
N ASP A 118 30.72 -19.04 19.94
CA ASP A 118 31.05 -17.68 20.39
C ASP A 118 30.38 -16.54 19.59
N ARG A 119 29.11 -16.72 19.21
CA ARG A 119 28.43 -15.82 18.26
C ARG A 119 27.49 -14.81 18.90
N ILE A 120 27.19 -14.92 20.19
CA ILE A 120 26.23 -14.01 20.82
C ILE A 120 26.76 -12.57 20.80
N GLN A 121 28.06 -12.38 21.03
CA GLN A 121 28.75 -11.08 21.01
C GLN A 121 28.90 -10.49 19.58
N ASP A 122 28.78 -11.32 18.55
CA ASP A 122 28.88 -10.89 17.16
C ASP A 122 27.57 -10.31 16.60
N PHE A 123 26.44 -10.61 17.25
CA PHE A 123 25.11 -10.22 16.79
C PHE A 123 24.54 -9.02 17.54
N PHE A 124 25.03 -8.73 18.73
CA PHE A 124 24.59 -7.61 19.55
C PHE A 124 25.80 -6.87 20.10
N SER A 125 25.82 -5.55 19.92
CA SER A 125 26.83 -4.70 20.56
C SER A 125 26.61 -4.62 22.07
N ASP A 126 27.67 -4.28 22.82
CA ASP A 126 27.58 -4.11 24.29
C ASP A 126 26.51 -3.07 24.69
N GLU A 127 26.25 -2.08 23.85
CA GLU A 127 25.21 -1.07 24.04
C GLU A 127 23.80 -1.66 23.80
N GLU A 128 23.65 -2.51 22.79
CA GLU A 128 22.41 -3.23 22.50
C GLU A 128 22.08 -4.25 23.61
N LEU A 129 23.08 -4.95 24.15
CA LEU A 129 22.88 -5.88 25.27
C LEU A 129 22.40 -5.16 26.55
N ASN A 130 22.99 -4.00 26.87
CA ASN A 130 22.57 -3.19 28.01
C ASN A 130 21.17 -2.59 27.83
N THR A 131 20.78 -2.23 26.60
CA THR A 131 19.42 -1.72 26.31
C THR A 131 18.36 -2.82 26.33
N ILE A 132 18.69 -4.04 25.90
CA ILE A 132 17.79 -5.20 26.02
C ILE A 132 17.54 -5.53 27.50
N GLU A 133 18.58 -5.51 28.34
CA GLU A 133 18.44 -5.72 29.79
C GLU A 133 17.58 -4.62 30.44
N ALA A 134 17.79 -3.35 30.07
CA ALA A 134 16.98 -2.24 30.57
C ALA A 134 15.50 -2.28 30.11
N ASN A 135 15.23 -2.67 28.86
CA ASN A 135 13.87 -2.67 28.28
C ASN A 135 13.04 -3.90 28.68
N THR A 136 13.69 -5.02 28.97
CA THR A 136 13.00 -6.22 29.49
C THR A 136 12.51 -6.05 30.93
N SER A 137 13.05 -5.06 31.66
CA SER A 137 12.53 -4.68 32.98
C SER A 137 11.08 -4.14 32.96
N PHE A 138 10.61 -3.64 31.81
CA PHE A 138 9.25 -3.13 31.60
C PHE A 138 8.22 -4.26 31.37
N PHE A 139 8.68 -5.42 30.88
CA PHE A 139 7.85 -6.61 30.65
C PHE A 139 7.75 -7.50 31.90
N ASN A 140 8.26 -7.04 33.05
CA ASN A 140 8.01 -7.71 34.30
C ASN A 140 6.49 -7.72 34.55
N GLU A 141 5.99 -8.94 34.79
CA GLU A 141 4.62 -9.44 34.62
C GLU A 141 3.54 -8.71 35.44
N ASP A 142 3.92 -7.79 36.32
CA ASP A 142 3.00 -7.15 37.27
C ASP A 142 2.25 -5.92 36.72
N HIS A 143 2.61 -5.39 35.53
CA HIS A 143 2.12 -4.07 35.08
C HIS A 143 1.49 -3.99 33.68
N LEU A 144 1.28 -5.10 32.96
CA LEU A 144 0.53 -5.07 31.69
C LEU A 144 -0.98 -5.26 31.94
N SER A 145 -1.73 -4.16 32.07
CA SER A 145 -3.19 -4.17 32.20
C SER A 145 -3.89 -4.31 30.83
N ASP A 146 -4.91 -5.16 30.78
CA ASP A 146 -5.72 -5.51 29.59
C ASP A 146 -6.26 -4.30 28.79
N GLU A 147 -6.42 -3.14 29.44
CA GLU A 147 -6.88 -1.89 28.80
C GLU A 147 -5.92 -1.38 27.72
N VAL A 148 -4.60 -1.56 27.89
CA VAL A 148 -3.58 -1.17 26.91
C VAL A 148 -3.64 -2.04 25.65
N ILE A 149 -4.05 -3.30 25.82
CA ILE A 149 -4.18 -4.27 24.72
C ILE A 149 -5.38 -3.93 23.84
N LEU A 150 -6.48 -3.45 24.42
CA LEU A 150 -7.72 -3.17 23.69
C LEU A 150 -7.65 -1.89 22.83
N GLU A 151 -6.94 -0.86 23.29
CA GLU A 151 -6.77 0.38 22.51
C GLU A 151 -6.00 0.17 21.20
N TYR A 152 -5.11 -0.82 21.17
CA TYR A 152 -4.35 -1.16 19.96
C TYR A 152 -5.18 -1.91 18.91
N VAL A 153 -6.27 -2.57 19.31
CA VAL A 153 -7.10 -3.41 18.43
C VAL A 153 -8.24 -2.63 17.76
N ASP A 154 -8.75 -1.59 18.42
CA ASP A 154 -9.92 -0.83 17.92
C ASP A 154 -9.58 0.10 16.74
N GLN A 155 -8.30 0.48 16.59
CA GLN A 155 -7.88 1.43 15.55
C GLN A 155 -7.93 0.85 14.12
N ASP A 156 -7.88 -0.48 13.96
CA ASP A 156 -7.81 -1.14 12.64
C ASP A 156 -9.18 -1.56 12.07
N VAL A 157 -10.25 -1.59 12.88
CA VAL A 157 -11.53 -2.22 12.49
C VAL A 157 -12.54 -1.22 11.89
N ILE A 158 -12.44 0.08 12.21
CA ILE A 158 -13.47 1.07 11.82
C ILE A 158 -13.28 1.60 10.38
N GLU A 159 -12.05 1.61 9.83
CA GLU A 159 -11.77 2.23 8.51
C GLU A 159 -12.40 1.46 7.33
N TYR A 160 -12.67 0.16 7.49
CA TYR A 160 -13.19 -0.68 6.40
C TYR A 160 -14.71 -0.57 6.19
N ALA A 161 -15.47 -0.06 7.16
CA ALA A 161 -16.94 -0.10 7.14
C ALA A 161 -17.61 1.13 6.48
N LEU A 162 -16.88 2.21 6.18
CA LEU A 162 -17.46 3.48 5.69
C LEU A 162 -17.27 3.77 4.20
N ASN A 163 -16.64 2.89 3.42
CA ASN A 163 -16.27 3.18 2.02
C ASN A 163 -16.94 2.27 0.97
N THR A 164 -18.12 1.72 1.24
CA THR A 164 -18.90 0.98 0.22
C THR A 164 -20.36 1.42 0.19
N ASP A 165 -20.60 2.66 -0.20
CA ASP A 165 -21.76 3.13 -1.00
C ASP A 165 -21.59 4.63 -1.31
N ASP A 166 -20.92 4.93 -2.43
CA ASP A 166 -21.32 5.89 -3.49
C ASP A 166 -20.34 5.84 -4.67
#